data_AF-A0AAE6BTS4-F1
#
_entry.id   AF-A0AAE6BTS4-F1
#
_cell.length_a   1.000
_cell.length_b   1.000
_cell.length_c   1.000
_cell.angle_alpha   90.00
_cell.angle_beta   90.00
_cell.angle_gamma   90.00
#
_symmetry.space_group_name_H-M   'P 1'
#
loop_
_entity.id
_entity.type
_entity.pdbx_description
1 polymer ?
#
loop_
_entity_poly.entity_id
_entity_poly.type
_entity_poly.pdbx_seq_one_letter_code
_entity_poly.pdbx_strand_id
1 'polypeptide(L)'
;MKQERTITQAAIEVLKHSDKTLSVSEIYAKIIENSLYDFHAQDPLSVLRVELRGHAYGIDYPSASSKKFFSYDEESRTFGLVNRNIKQKNIKEDITQLSKLRELHRQYTSEFKGKILKQLKGLNPYDFESFCKNLLGKYGFHNLTVTKKSRDGGIDGHGKLKVGLAFMNVAFQCKRWDTGKVSRKEIDAFRGAVQGEYEQGLFFTTSSFSMIR
;
A
#
# COMPACT_ATOMS: atom_id res chain seq x y z
N MET A 1 -53.51 -15.13 -9.36
CA MET A 1 -52.35 -15.74 -10.07
C MET A 1 -51.18 -15.76 -9.10
N LYS A 2 -50.71 -16.94 -8.67
CA LYS A 2 -49.48 -17.05 -7.85
C LYS A 2 -48.31 -16.58 -8.73
N GLN A 3 -47.56 -15.59 -8.27
CA GLN A 3 -46.37 -15.11 -8.95
C GLN A 3 -45.30 -16.21 -8.83
N GLU A 4 -44.82 -16.76 -9.96
CA GLU A 4 -43.70 -17.69 -9.95
C GLU A 4 -42.46 -17.00 -9.38
N ARG A 5 -42.10 -17.34 -8.14
CA ARG A 5 -40.89 -16.84 -7.49
C ARG A 5 -39.77 -17.86 -7.64
N THR A 6 -38.54 -17.39 -7.72
CA THR A 6 -37.36 -18.25 -7.51
C THR A 6 -37.09 -18.44 -6.01
N ILE A 7 -36.28 -19.43 -5.65
CA ILE A 7 -35.84 -19.67 -4.26
C ILE A 7 -35.20 -18.40 -3.68
N THR A 8 -34.31 -17.75 -4.45
CA THR A 8 -33.68 -16.48 -4.06
C THR A 8 -34.70 -15.38 -3.81
N GLN A 9 -35.74 -15.24 -4.64
CA GLN A 9 -36.78 -14.22 -4.44
C GLN A 9 -37.64 -14.48 -3.21
N ALA A 10 -38.00 -15.74 -2.96
CA ALA A 10 -38.74 -16.14 -1.76
C ALA A 10 -37.91 -15.87 -0.48
N ALA A 11 -36.62 -16.20 -0.50
CA ALA A 11 -35.71 -15.93 0.61
C ALA A 11 -35.52 -14.42 0.87
N ILE A 12 -35.39 -13.61 -0.19
CA ILE A 12 -35.35 -12.14 -0.07
C ILE A 12 -36.63 -11.63 0.60
N GLU A 13 -37.81 -12.14 0.20
CA GLU A 13 -39.09 -11.69 0.74
C GLU A 13 -39.25 -12.00 2.23
N VAL A 14 -38.79 -13.17 2.67
CA VAL A 14 -38.73 -13.54 4.09
C VAL A 14 -37.82 -12.60 4.86
N LEU A 15 -36.61 -12.34 4.34
CA LEU A 15 -35.61 -11.53 5.03
C LEU A 15 -35.92 -10.03 5.01
N LYS A 16 -36.72 -9.52 4.06
CA LYS A 16 -37.21 -8.12 4.08
C LYS A 16 -38.09 -7.81 5.29
N HIS A 17 -38.85 -8.79 5.76
CA HIS A 17 -39.78 -8.65 6.89
C HIS A 17 -39.16 -9.13 8.22
N SER A 18 -37.84 -9.32 8.26
CA SER A 18 -37.10 -9.78 9.43
C SER A 18 -36.04 -8.75 9.79
N ASP A 19 -36.14 -8.16 10.98
CA ASP A 19 -35.11 -7.26 11.52
C ASP A 19 -33.86 -8.01 12.03
N LYS A 20 -33.90 -9.34 12.02
CA LYS A 20 -32.83 -10.23 12.49
C LYS A 20 -32.35 -11.16 11.37
N THR A 21 -31.14 -11.65 11.53
CA THR A 21 -30.62 -12.73 10.70
C THR A 21 -31.34 -14.05 11.05
N LEU A 22 -31.54 -14.91 10.06
CA LEU A 22 -32.28 -16.16 10.22
C LEU A 22 -31.43 -17.35 9.74
N SER A 23 -31.54 -18.47 10.42
CA SER A 23 -30.98 -19.75 9.98
C SER A 23 -31.69 -20.27 8.72
N VAL A 24 -31.04 -21.20 8.00
CA VAL A 24 -31.64 -21.83 6.81
C VAL A 24 -32.97 -22.50 7.13
N SER A 25 -33.10 -23.15 8.29
CA SER A 25 -34.33 -23.80 8.75
C SER A 25 -35.46 -22.80 8.99
N GLU A 26 -35.16 -21.65 9.60
CA GLU A 26 -36.16 -20.61 9.85
C GLU A 26 -36.62 -19.96 8.54
N ILE A 27 -35.69 -19.71 7.61
CA ILE A 27 -36.02 -19.18 6.29
C ILE A 27 -36.91 -20.18 5.54
N TYR A 28 -36.55 -21.46 5.54
CA TYR A 28 -37.34 -22.51 4.91
C TYR A 28 -38.77 -22.57 5.49
N ALA A 29 -38.90 -22.62 6.82
CA ALA A 29 -40.20 -22.68 7.49
C ALA A 29 -41.10 -21.50 7.09
N LYS A 30 -40.55 -20.28 7.07
CA LYS A 30 -41.28 -19.08 6.65
C LYS A 30 -41.65 -19.08 5.16
N ILE A 31 -40.80 -19.64 4.28
CA ILE A 31 -41.13 -19.78 2.85
C ILE A 31 -42.36 -20.67 2.66
N ILE A 32 -42.40 -21.81 3.36
CA ILE A 32 -43.53 -22.75 3.28
C ILE A 32 -44.79 -22.16 3.92
N GLU A 33 -44.68 -21.61 5.12
CA GLU A 33 -45.79 -21.00 5.86
C GLU A 33 -46.49 -19.91 5.04
N ASN A 34 -45.71 -19.08 4.35
CA ASN A 34 -46.24 -17.99 3.53
C ASN A 34 -46.49 -18.40 2.07
N SER A 35 -46.38 -19.70 1.74
CA SER A 35 -46.57 -20.23 0.38
C SER A 35 -45.78 -19.48 -0.69
N LEU A 36 -44.54 -19.10 -0.38
CA LEU A 36 -43.70 -18.24 -1.23
C LEU A 36 -42.97 -19.02 -2.32
N TYR A 37 -42.70 -20.31 -2.10
CA TYR A 37 -42.05 -21.21 -3.05
C TYR A 37 -42.31 -22.68 -2.67
N ASP A 38 -42.53 -23.53 -3.67
CA ASP A 38 -42.75 -24.97 -3.48
C ASP A 38 -41.48 -25.74 -3.84
N PHE A 39 -40.86 -26.38 -2.86
CA PHE A 39 -39.64 -27.16 -3.05
C PHE A 39 -39.97 -28.59 -3.51
N HIS A 40 -39.38 -29.01 -4.63
CA HIS A 40 -39.58 -30.35 -5.21
C HIS A 40 -38.35 -31.26 -5.05
N ALA A 41 -37.33 -30.82 -4.31
CA ALA A 41 -36.10 -31.55 -4.09
C ALA A 41 -36.23 -32.58 -2.96
N GLN A 42 -35.45 -33.65 -3.02
CA GLN A 42 -35.35 -34.65 -1.95
C GLN A 42 -34.81 -34.06 -0.64
N ASP A 43 -33.92 -33.05 -0.73
CA ASP A 43 -33.42 -32.29 0.42
C ASP A 43 -33.58 -30.77 0.17
N PRO A 44 -34.74 -30.20 0.52
CA PRO A 44 -35.03 -28.78 0.32
C PRO A 44 -34.10 -27.82 1.09
N LEU A 45 -33.63 -28.22 2.28
CA LEU A 45 -32.79 -27.38 3.14
C LEU A 45 -31.39 -27.20 2.53
N SER A 46 -30.82 -28.26 1.98
CA SER A 46 -29.52 -28.17 1.29
C SER A 46 -29.60 -27.29 0.04
N VAL A 47 -30.68 -27.42 -0.74
CA VAL A 47 -30.90 -26.58 -1.93
C VAL A 47 -30.99 -25.11 -1.53
N LEU A 48 -31.81 -24.78 -0.53
CA LEU A 48 -31.94 -23.42 -0.03
C LEU A 48 -30.59 -22.87 0.49
N ARG A 49 -29.82 -23.69 1.21
CA ARG A 49 -28.50 -23.30 1.72
C ARG A 49 -27.54 -22.95 0.60
N VAL A 50 -27.46 -23.78 -0.44
CA VAL A 50 -26.58 -23.54 -1.59
C VAL A 50 -26.97 -22.24 -2.28
N GLU A 51 -28.26 -22.02 -2.48
CA GLU A 51 -28.79 -20.80 -3.09
C GLU A 51 -28.44 -19.55 -2.27
N LEU A 52 -28.69 -19.58 -0.96
CA LEU A 52 -28.35 -18.50 -0.04
C LEU A 52 -26.85 -18.19 -0.03
N ARG A 53 -26.00 -19.22 0.06
CA ARG A 53 -24.53 -19.05 0.05
C ARG A 53 -24.01 -18.52 -1.29
N GLY A 54 -24.55 -19.00 -2.40
CA GLY A 54 -24.16 -18.54 -3.74
C GLY A 54 -24.42 -17.05 -3.95
N HIS A 55 -25.46 -16.53 -3.31
CA HIS A 55 -25.87 -15.12 -3.32
C HIS A 55 -25.41 -14.32 -2.08
N ALA A 56 -24.61 -14.91 -1.19
CA ALA A 56 -24.06 -14.23 -0.02
C ALA A 56 -22.70 -13.57 -0.31
N TYR A 57 -22.44 -12.44 0.34
CA TYR A 57 -21.12 -11.81 0.32
C TYR A 57 -20.15 -12.52 1.28
N GLY A 58 -18.86 -12.53 0.94
CA GLY A 58 -17.81 -13.17 1.76
C GLY A 58 -17.66 -14.67 1.53
N ILE A 59 -18.45 -15.24 0.60
CA ILE A 59 -18.35 -16.62 0.17
C ILE A 59 -18.12 -16.63 -1.34
N ASP A 60 -16.89 -16.93 -1.75
CA ASP A 60 -16.47 -16.97 -3.15
C ASP A 60 -16.00 -18.38 -3.53
N TYR A 61 -16.66 -18.94 -4.54
CA TYR A 61 -16.31 -20.20 -5.21
C TYR A 61 -16.69 -20.09 -6.70
N PRO A 62 -16.14 -20.91 -7.61
CA PRO A 62 -16.27 -20.72 -9.05
C PRO A 62 -17.71 -20.63 -9.58
N SER A 63 -18.67 -21.29 -8.94
CA SER A 63 -20.10 -21.26 -9.30
C SER A 63 -20.93 -20.22 -8.52
N ALA A 64 -20.30 -19.36 -7.71
CA ALA A 64 -21.01 -18.34 -6.95
C ALA A 64 -21.58 -17.25 -7.88
N SER A 65 -22.79 -16.76 -7.57
CA SER A 65 -23.46 -15.75 -8.36
C SER A 65 -22.79 -14.37 -8.21
N SER A 66 -22.65 -13.64 -9.32
CA SER A 66 -22.18 -12.25 -9.33
C SER A 66 -23.18 -11.27 -8.69
N LYS A 67 -24.48 -11.64 -8.64
CA LYS A 67 -25.51 -10.87 -7.94
C LYS A 67 -25.58 -11.33 -6.49
N LYS A 68 -25.22 -10.45 -5.55
CA LYS A 68 -25.20 -10.75 -4.12
C LYS A 68 -26.29 -9.99 -3.36
N PHE A 69 -27.09 -10.72 -2.58
CA PHE A 69 -28.25 -10.20 -1.85
C PHE A 69 -28.15 -10.41 -0.34
N PHE A 70 -27.40 -11.42 0.11
CA PHE A 70 -27.40 -11.86 1.50
C PHE A 70 -26.08 -11.54 2.22
N SER A 71 -26.17 -11.27 3.52
CA SER A 71 -25.03 -11.35 4.45
C SER A 71 -25.08 -12.71 5.13
N TYR A 72 -23.91 -13.26 5.45
CA TYR A 72 -23.80 -14.52 6.19
C TYR A 72 -22.94 -14.27 7.43
N ASP A 73 -23.46 -14.66 8.58
CA ASP A 73 -22.74 -14.64 9.86
C ASP A 73 -22.24 -16.06 10.15
N GLU A 74 -20.93 -16.24 10.23
CA GLU A 74 -20.31 -17.55 10.45
C GLU A 74 -20.53 -18.09 11.87
N GLU A 75 -20.59 -17.20 12.87
CA GLU A 75 -20.70 -17.59 14.28
C GLU A 75 -22.10 -18.12 14.57
N SER A 76 -23.12 -17.37 14.15
CA SER A 76 -24.52 -17.75 14.35
C SER A 76 -25.08 -18.66 13.25
N ARG A 77 -24.35 -18.83 12.13
CA ARG A 77 -24.78 -19.57 10.94
C ARG A 77 -26.11 -19.07 10.36
N THR A 78 -26.30 -17.77 10.39
CA THR A 78 -27.55 -17.10 9.95
C THR A 78 -27.32 -16.18 8.76
N PHE A 79 -28.40 -15.86 8.05
CA PHE A 79 -28.42 -15.00 6.87
C PHE A 79 -29.26 -13.74 7.11
N GLY A 80 -28.79 -12.60 6.59
CA GLY A 80 -29.53 -11.34 6.59
C GLY A 80 -29.65 -10.74 5.19
N LEU A 81 -30.53 -9.75 5.01
CA LEU A 81 -30.65 -9.02 3.75
C LEU A 81 -29.65 -7.86 3.71
N VAL A 82 -28.83 -7.79 2.65
CA VAL A 82 -27.93 -6.66 2.46
C VAL A 82 -28.69 -5.51 1.83
N ASN A 83 -28.86 -4.41 2.57
CA ASN A 83 -29.29 -3.16 1.97
C ASN A 83 -28.13 -2.58 1.14
N ARG A 84 -28.27 -2.58 -0.20
CA ARG A 84 -27.24 -2.14 -1.16
C ARG A 84 -26.67 -0.75 -0.84
N ASN A 85 -27.50 0.13 -0.26
CA ASN A 85 -27.12 1.49 0.13
C ASN A 85 -26.17 1.54 1.35
N ILE A 86 -26.37 0.66 2.34
CA ILE A 86 -25.58 0.65 3.58
C ILE A 86 -24.16 0.12 3.29
N LYS A 87 -24.04 -0.91 2.45
CA LYS A 87 -22.74 -1.49 2.11
C LYS A 87 -21.90 -0.59 1.19
N GLN A 88 -22.52 0.09 0.22
CA GLN A 88 -21.83 1.09 -0.59
C GLN A 88 -21.39 2.31 0.24
N LYS A 89 -22.20 2.73 1.22
CA LYS A 89 -21.83 3.81 2.15
C LYS A 89 -20.61 3.43 3.01
N ASN A 90 -20.61 2.25 3.62
CA ASN A 90 -19.48 1.78 4.44
C ASN A 90 -18.18 1.62 3.62
N ILE A 91 -18.24 1.03 2.43
CA ILE A 91 -17.07 0.90 1.55
C ILE A 91 -16.54 2.29 1.13
N LYS A 92 -17.43 3.23 0.82
CA LYS A 92 -17.05 4.60 0.45
C LYS A 92 -16.45 5.37 1.62
N GLU A 93 -16.98 5.19 2.83
CA GLU A 93 -16.43 5.75 4.07
C GLU A 93 -15.05 5.19 4.38
N ASP A 94 -14.83 3.87 4.29
CA ASP A 94 -13.52 3.24 4.51
C ASP A 94 -12.48 3.70 3.48
N ILE A 95 -12.83 3.77 2.20
CA ILE A 95 -11.96 4.31 1.14
C ILE A 95 -11.62 5.79 1.41
N THR A 96 -12.59 6.56 1.92
CA THR A 96 -12.40 7.98 2.25
C THR A 96 -11.48 8.14 3.46
N GLN A 97 -11.63 7.30 4.49
CA GLN A 97 -10.74 7.31 5.66
C GLN A 97 -9.31 6.90 5.29
N LEU A 98 -9.14 5.85 4.49
CA LEU A 98 -7.82 5.39 4.04
C LEU A 98 -7.13 6.44 3.16
N SER A 99 -7.87 7.11 2.28
CA SER A 99 -7.31 8.19 1.46
C SER A 99 -6.89 9.40 2.30
N LYS A 100 -7.67 9.76 3.33
CA LYS A 100 -7.32 10.81 4.28
C LYS A 100 -6.08 10.47 5.11
N LEU A 101 -5.95 9.22 5.58
CA LEU A 101 -4.75 8.76 6.28
C LEU A 101 -3.50 8.82 5.40
N ARG A 102 -3.61 8.40 4.13
CA ARG A 102 -2.52 8.49 3.15
C ARG A 102 -2.09 9.93 2.89
N GLU A 103 -3.05 10.86 2.78
CA GLU A 103 -2.76 12.28 2.61
C GLU A 103 -2.06 12.87 3.83
N LEU A 104 -2.56 12.58 5.03
CA LEU A 104 -1.92 13.03 6.27
C LEU A 104 -0.49 12.49 6.40
N HIS A 105 -0.28 11.21 6.06
CA HIS A 105 1.06 10.62 6.05
C HIS A 105 1.99 11.29 5.02
N ARG A 106 1.49 11.62 3.83
CA ARG A 106 2.26 12.37 2.81
C ARG A 106 2.65 13.75 3.32
N GLN A 107 1.71 14.48 3.92
CA GLN A 107 1.94 15.80 4.50
C GLN A 107 2.99 15.74 5.61
N TYR A 108 2.80 14.84 6.58
CA TYR A 108 3.76 14.60 7.65
C TYR A 108 5.16 14.28 7.13
N THR A 109 5.26 13.37 6.15
CA THR A 109 6.54 12.99 5.53
C THR A 109 7.19 14.18 4.83
N SER A 110 6.40 15.02 4.14
CA SER A 110 6.88 16.21 3.45
C SER A 110 7.44 17.24 4.43
N GLU A 111 6.70 17.55 5.49
CA GLU A 111 7.13 18.47 6.54
C GLU A 111 8.38 17.96 7.26
N PHE A 112 8.40 16.67 7.58
CA PHE A 112 9.55 16.04 8.23
C PHE A 112 10.80 16.13 7.36
N LYS A 113 10.71 15.80 6.06
CA LYS A 113 11.80 15.97 5.10
C LYS A 113 12.26 17.43 5.03
N GLY A 114 11.33 18.38 5.02
CA GLY A 114 11.65 19.82 5.02
C GLY A 114 12.43 20.24 6.27
N LYS A 115 12.05 19.76 7.45
CA LYS A 115 12.76 20.03 8.72
C LYS A 115 14.19 19.48 8.70
N ILE A 116 14.37 18.22 8.28
CA ILE A 116 15.69 17.60 8.17
C ILE A 116 16.56 18.35 7.16
N LEU A 117 16.01 18.69 5.99
CA LEU A 117 16.76 19.43 4.97
C LEU A 117 17.22 20.80 5.48
N LYS A 118 16.38 21.51 6.25
CA LYS A 118 16.74 22.78 6.88
C LYS A 118 17.90 22.62 7.85
N GLN A 119 17.90 21.57 8.68
CA GLN A 119 19.00 21.27 9.59
C GLN A 119 20.29 20.95 8.83
N LEU A 120 20.22 20.13 7.78
CA LEU A 120 21.39 19.80 6.95
C LEU A 120 21.98 21.03 6.24
N LYS A 121 21.14 21.95 5.77
CA LYS A 121 21.61 23.23 5.21
C LYS A 121 22.28 24.13 6.25
N GLY A 122 21.90 24.02 7.52
CA GLY A 122 22.53 24.76 8.63
C GLY A 122 23.90 24.22 9.07
N LEU A 123 24.29 23.03 8.62
CA LEU A 123 25.63 22.49 8.88
C LEU A 123 26.69 23.29 8.11
N ASN A 124 27.92 23.35 8.64
CA ASN A 124 29.04 23.78 7.83
C ASN A 124 29.41 22.68 6.80
N PRO A 125 30.17 22.99 5.73
CA PRO A 125 30.51 22.00 4.70
C PRO A 125 31.20 20.73 5.23
N TYR A 126 32.14 20.84 6.17
CA TYR A 126 32.88 19.71 6.74
C TYR A 126 32.00 18.83 7.65
N ASP A 127 31.07 19.44 8.38
CA ASP A 127 30.07 18.72 9.17
C ASP A 127 29.11 17.95 8.25
N PHE A 128 28.77 18.52 7.09
CA PHE A 128 27.95 17.84 6.09
C PHE A 128 28.69 16.64 5.45
N GLU A 129 29.98 16.78 5.12
CA GLU A 129 30.82 15.67 4.68
C GLU A 129 30.87 14.54 5.73
N SER A 130 31.05 14.91 6.99
CA SER A 130 31.06 13.97 8.12
C SER A 130 29.71 13.28 8.30
N PHE A 131 28.61 14.02 8.14
CA PHE A 131 27.26 13.47 8.14
C PHE A 131 27.08 12.43 7.03
N CYS A 132 27.46 12.75 5.79
CA CYS A 132 27.38 11.84 4.66
C CYS A 132 28.22 10.57 4.87
N LYS A 133 29.44 10.71 5.41
CA LYS A 133 30.27 9.56 5.81
C LYS A 133 29.54 8.68 6.83
N ASN A 134 29.00 9.25 7.90
CA ASN A 134 28.31 8.50 8.94
C ASN A 134 27.04 7.82 8.40
N LEU A 135 26.32 8.49 7.49
CA LEU A 135 25.17 7.93 6.79
C LEU A 135 25.58 6.68 6.01
N LEU A 136 26.63 6.75 5.19
CA LEU A 136 27.16 5.59 4.45
C LEU A 136 27.54 4.45 5.39
N GLY A 137 28.13 4.76 6.55
CA GLY A 137 28.45 3.74 7.55
C GLY A 137 27.21 2.99 8.04
N LYS A 138 26.08 3.70 8.24
CA LYS A 138 24.79 3.07 8.58
C LYS A 138 24.18 2.26 7.45
N TYR A 139 24.51 2.59 6.19
CA TYR A 139 24.12 1.81 5.00
C TYR A 139 25.05 0.62 4.71
N GLY A 140 26.01 0.32 5.59
CA GLY A 140 26.88 -0.86 5.45
C GLY A 140 28.11 -0.65 4.57
N PHE A 141 28.52 0.60 4.38
CA PHE A 141 29.82 0.90 3.77
C PHE A 141 30.93 0.76 4.82
N HIS A 142 32.08 0.27 4.37
CA HIS A 142 33.25 -0.02 5.20
C HIS A 142 34.42 0.86 4.78
N ASN A 143 35.44 0.97 5.63
CA ASN A 143 36.68 1.70 5.37
C ASN A 143 36.46 3.14 4.87
N LEU A 144 35.45 3.81 5.45
CA LEU A 144 35.05 5.15 5.06
C LEU A 144 36.05 6.20 5.55
N THR A 145 36.57 6.99 4.61
CA THR A 145 37.53 8.07 4.86
C THR A 145 37.06 9.35 4.18
N VAL A 146 37.15 10.48 4.88
CA VAL A 146 36.97 11.83 4.31
C VAL A 146 38.34 12.32 3.89
N THR A 147 38.46 12.80 2.66
CA THR A 147 39.73 13.30 2.12
C THR A 147 40.08 14.64 2.75
N LYS A 148 41.38 14.93 2.85
CA LYS A 148 41.82 16.29 3.18
C LYS A 148 41.72 17.13 1.92
N LYS A 149 41.30 18.39 2.06
CA LYS A 149 41.17 19.40 1.00
C LYS A 149 42.34 19.30 0.00
N SER A 150 42.10 18.70 -1.16
CA SER A 150 43.11 18.41 -2.16
C SER A 150 42.58 18.74 -3.57
N ARG A 151 43.46 18.67 -4.56
CA ARG A 151 43.21 18.96 -5.99
C ARG A 151 42.64 17.74 -6.73
N ASP A 152 41.94 16.87 -6.02
CA ASP A 152 41.46 15.54 -6.41
C ASP A 152 40.13 15.59 -7.18
N GLY A 153 39.91 16.65 -7.97
CA GLY A 153 38.75 16.73 -8.88
C GLY A 153 37.39 16.78 -8.18
N GLY A 154 37.36 16.96 -6.86
CA GLY A 154 36.14 17.05 -6.07
C GLY A 154 35.69 15.77 -5.36
N ILE A 155 36.59 14.82 -5.09
CA ILE A 155 36.28 13.70 -4.20
C ILE A 155 36.40 14.17 -2.74
N ASP A 156 35.29 14.13 -1.99
CA ASP A 156 35.27 14.52 -0.57
C ASP A 156 35.47 13.30 0.36
N GLY A 157 35.38 12.10 -0.17
CA GLY A 157 35.72 10.88 0.56
C GLY A 157 35.53 9.60 -0.25
N HIS A 158 35.89 8.48 0.35
CA HIS A 158 35.76 7.17 -0.26
C HIS A 158 35.54 6.07 0.78
N GLY A 159 35.10 4.90 0.31
CA GLY A 159 34.87 3.70 1.12
C GLY A 159 34.67 2.47 0.25
N LYS A 160 34.22 1.37 0.88
CA LYS A 160 33.99 0.09 0.21
C LYS A 160 32.58 -0.42 0.50
N LEU A 161 31.86 -0.80 -0.55
CA LEU A 161 30.57 -1.46 -0.45
C LEU A 161 30.72 -2.96 -0.71
N LYS A 162 30.21 -3.81 0.19
CA LYS A 162 30.23 -5.25 -0.02
C LYS A 162 29.12 -5.64 -1.01
N VAL A 163 29.48 -6.25 -2.13
CA VAL A 163 28.56 -6.74 -3.17
C VAL A 163 28.83 -8.23 -3.37
N GLY A 164 27.95 -9.07 -2.82
CA GLY A 164 28.15 -10.52 -2.78
C GLY A 164 29.41 -10.89 -1.99
N LEU A 165 30.37 -11.51 -2.68
CA LEU A 165 31.66 -11.93 -2.11
C LEU A 165 32.78 -10.89 -2.33
N ALA A 166 32.52 -9.81 -3.07
CA ALA A 166 33.51 -8.80 -3.41
C ALA A 166 33.25 -7.47 -2.69
N PHE A 167 34.27 -6.61 -2.67
CA PHE A 167 34.15 -5.21 -2.26
C PHE A 167 34.31 -4.31 -3.47
N MET A 168 33.40 -3.36 -3.61
CA MET A 168 33.44 -2.33 -4.63
C MET A 168 33.99 -1.03 -4.02
N ASN A 169 34.95 -0.40 -4.68
CA ASN A 169 35.50 0.90 -4.26
C ASN A 169 34.53 2.02 -4.67
N VAL A 170 34.09 2.79 -3.69
CA VAL A 170 33.11 3.86 -3.88
C VAL A 170 33.68 5.18 -3.41
N ALA A 171 33.70 6.17 -4.31
CA ALA A 171 34.00 7.56 -3.97
C ALA A 171 32.71 8.35 -3.77
N PHE A 172 32.75 9.41 -2.97
CA PHE A 172 31.64 10.31 -2.78
C PHE A 172 32.04 11.78 -2.77
N GLN A 173 31.12 12.62 -3.23
CA GLN A 173 31.21 14.08 -3.18
C GLN A 173 29.97 14.62 -2.45
N CYS A 174 30.19 15.64 -1.62
CA CYS A 174 29.24 16.24 -0.69
C CYS A 174 29.13 17.74 -0.96
N LYS A 175 28.09 18.15 -1.70
CA LYS A 175 27.83 19.56 -2.00
C LYS A 175 26.66 20.11 -1.20
N ARG A 176 26.98 20.81 -0.11
CA ARG A 176 25.99 21.60 0.66
C ARG A 176 25.62 22.85 -0.13
N TRP A 177 24.43 22.87 -0.73
CA TRP A 177 23.90 23.98 -1.53
C TRP A 177 22.71 24.63 -0.82
N ASP A 178 22.78 25.94 -0.67
CA ASP A 178 21.70 26.75 -0.08
C ASP A 178 20.61 27.04 -1.10
N THR A 179 21.00 27.41 -2.32
CA THR A 179 20.13 27.73 -3.47
C THR A 179 20.71 27.16 -4.78
N GLY A 180 19.90 27.10 -5.84
CA GLY A 180 20.31 26.60 -7.16
C GLY A 180 20.16 25.08 -7.33
N LYS A 181 20.48 24.56 -8.52
CA LYS A 181 20.41 23.12 -8.84
C LYS A 181 21.77 22.60 -9.28
N VAL A 182 22.13 21.39 -8.88
CA VAL A 182 23.38 20.75 -9.31
C VAL A 182 23.31 20.54 -10.82
N SER A 183 24.26 21.16 -11.53
CA SER A 183 24.31 21.14 -12.98
C SER A 183 24.99 19.87 -13.51
N ARG A 184 24.73 19.54 -14.79
CA ARG A 184 25.42 18.44 -15.47
C ARG A 184 26.94 18.57 -15.43
N LYS A 185 27.47 19.79 -15.52
CA LYS A 185 28.92 20.07 -15.44
C LYS A 185 29.55 19.58 -14.14
N GLU A 186 28.86 19.74 -13.00
CA GLU A 186 29.37 19.26 -11.69
C GLU A 186 29.42 17.73 -11.66
N ILE A 187 28.39 17.08 -12.20
CA ILE A 187 28.33 15.61 -12.27
C ILE A 187 29.39 15.05 -13.22
N ASP A 188 29.60 15.68 -14.38
CA ASP A 188 30.61 15.26 -15.34
C ASP A 188 32.03 15.44 -14.77
N ALA A 189 32.27 16.53 -14.04
CA ALA A 189 33.54 16.75 -13.34
C ALA A 189 33.79 15.67 -12.27
N PHE A 190 32.78 15.37 -11.44
CA PHE A 190 32.88 14.31 -10.44
C PHE A 190 33.10 12.94 -11.09
N ARG A 191 32.36 12.63 -12.16
CA ARG A 191 32.53 11.39 -12.92
C ARG A 191 33.95 11.24 -13.44
N GLY A 192 34.55 12.33 -13.93
CA GLY A 192 35.95 12.35 -14.37
C GLY A 192 36.93 12.06 -13.22
N ALA A 193 36.67 12.57 -12.02
CA ALA A 193 37.49 12.31 -10.84
C ALA A 193 37.39 10.86 -10.33
N VAL A 194 36.20 10.26 -10.44
CA VAL A 194 35.93 8.86 -10.04
C VAL A 194 36.60 7.86 -10.99
N GLN A 195 36.73 8.21 -12.27
CA GLN A 195 37.20 7.30 -13.31
C GLN A 195 38.60 6.74 -13.03
N GLY A 196 38.72 5.42 -13.03
CA GLY A 196 39.99 4.69 -12.89
C GLY A 196 40.16 4.05 -11.52
N GLU A 197 40.16 4.85 -10.45
CA GLU A 197 40.43 4.36 -9.09
C GLU A 197 39.18 3.81 -8.38
N TYR A 198 37.99 4.25 -8.78
CA TYR A 198 36.73 3.90 -8.14
C TYR A 198 35.74 3.32 -9.15
N GLU A 199 34.95 2.36 -8.69
CA GLU A 199 33.95 1.66 -9.51
C GLU A 199 32.58 2.35 -9.44
N GLN A 200 32.30 3.07 -8.35
CA GLN A 200 31.07 3.84 -8.18
C GLN A 200 31.33 5.22 -7.56
N GLY A 201 30.57 6.21 -8.03
CA GLY A 201 30.51 7.55 -7.44
C GLY A 201 29.15 7.82 -6.78
N LEU A 202 29.15 8.41 -5.59
CA LEU A 202 27.94 8.90 -4.90
C LEU A 202 28.00 10.42 -4.74
N PHE A 203 26.97 11.12 -5.23
CA PHE A 203 26.88 12.57 -5.12
C PHE A 203 25.79 12.97 -4.14
N PHE A 204 26.19 13.54 -3.01
CA PHE A 204 25.30 14.09 -1.99
C PHE A 204 25.08 15.58 -2.22
N THR A 205 23.83 16.02 -2.14
CA THR A 205 23.50 17.44 -2.14
C THR A 205 22.27 17.75 -1.29
N THR A 206 22.24 18.94 -0.71
CA THR A 206 21.06 19.53 -0.06
C THR A 206 20.15 20.27 -1.04
N SER A 207 20.38 20.13 -2.34
CA SER A 207 19.54 20.70 -3.40
C SER A 207 19.07 19.63 -4.39
N SER A 208 18.46 20.05 -5.49
CA SER A 208 18.00 19.18 -6.57
C SER A 208 19.00 19.17 -7.73
N PHE A 209 19.02 18.07 -8.48
CA PHE A 209 19.73 18.00 -9.75
C PHE A 209 18.92 18.72 -10.86
N SER A 210 19.60 19.38 -11.79
CA SER A 210 18.96 19.86 -13.02
C SER A 210 18.44 18.67 -13.83
N MET A 211 17.37 18.83 -14.61
CA MET A 211 16.95 17.79 -15.55
C MET A 211 18.11 17.51 -16.51
N ILE A 212 18.65 16.29 -16.44
CA ILE A 212 19.70 15.82 -17.33
C ILE A 212 19.00 15.46 -18.64
N ARG A 213 19.06 16.37 -19.62
CA ARG A 213 18.83 16.03 -21.03
C ARG A 213 20.17 15.69 -21.68
#